data_AF-A0A956Z452-F1
#
_entry.id   AF-A0A956Z452-F1
#
_cell.length_a   1.000
_cell.length_b   1.000
_cell.length_c   1.000
_cell.angle_alpha   90.00
_cell.angle_beta   90.00
_cell.angle_gamma   90.00
#
_symmetry.space_group_name_H-M   'P 1'
#
loop_
_entity.id
_entity.type
_entity.pdbx_description
1 polymer ?
#
loop_
_entity_poly.entity_id
_entity_poly.type
_entity_poly.pdbx_seq_one_letter_code
_entity_poly.pdbx_strand_id
1 'polypeptide(L)'
;SQGIKQIDILVDGEAISQADIGISRDDVFANYAALPGAAESGYEGQVDSRQLTNGRHTLEVWVTNTADARTLLADPVTVNVNN
;
A
#
# COMPACT_ATOMS: atom_id res chain seq x y z
N SER A 1 -10.12 -15.35 10.48
CA SER A 1 -9.81 -14.42 9.38
C SER A 1 -8.31 -14.21 9.36
N GLN A 2 -7.69 -14.01 8.19
CA GLN A 2 -6.34 -13.47 8.12
C GLN A 2 -6.48 -11.97 7.88
N GLY A 3 -6.13 -11.17 8.88
CA GLY A 3 -6.17 -9.72 8.77
C GLY A 3 -4.94 -9.20 8.02
N ILE A 4 -4.91 -7.90 7.79
CA ILE A 4 -3.70 -7.22 7.31
C ILE A 4 -2.80 -6.93 8.51
N LYS A 5 -1.53 -7.32 8.44
CA LYS A 5 -0.50 -7.04 9.45
C LYS A 5 0.24 -5.75 9.12
N GLN A 6 0.61 -5.56 7.85
CA GLN A 6 1.27 -4.34 7.37
C GLN A 6 1.13 -4.22 5.84
N ILE A 7 1.34 -3.00 5.34
CA ILE A 7 1.47 -2.71 3.93
C ILE A 7 2.76 -1.90 3.74
N ASP A 8 3.67 -2.42 2.91
CA ASP A 8 4.96 -1.81 2.60
C ASP A 8 4.92 -1.20 1.20
N ILE A 9 5.44 0.00 1.05
CA ILE A 9 5.66 0.68 -0.23
C ILE A 9 7.13 0.55 -0.59
N LEU A 10 7.37 -0.08 -1.73
CA LEU A 10 8.70 -0.28 -2.28
C LEU A 10 8.94 0.69 -3.43
N VAL A 11 10.17 1.16 -3.56
CA VAL A 11 10.69 1.86 -4.74
C VAL A 11 11.89 1.09 -5.26
N ASP A 12 11.84 0.70 -6.52
CA ASP A 12 12.87 -0.10 -7.20
C ASP A 12 13.25 -1.40 -6.46
N GLY A 13 12.26 -1.99 -5.78
CA GLY A 13 12.41 -3.23 -5.00
C GLY A 13 12.89 -3.03 -3.55
N GLU A 14 13.17 -1.81 -3.12
CA GLU A 14 13.55 -1.49 -1.75
C GLU A 14 12.36 -0.93 -0.96
N ALA A 15 12.12 -1.44 0.26
CA ALA A 15 11.03 -0.97 1.12
C ALA A 15 11.44 0.36 1.76
N ILE A 16 10.79 1.44 1.34
CA ILE A 16 11.16 2.80 1.76
C ILE A 16 10.12 3.45 2.68
N SER A 17 8.91 2.89 2.74
CA SER A 17 7.81 3.43 3.55
C SER A 17 6.84 2.32 3.93
N GLN A 18 6.22 2.47 5.10
CA GLN A 18 5.13 1.61 5.56
C GLN A 18 3.85 2.45 5.57
N ALA A 19 2.77 1.92 5.04
CA ALA A 19 1.50 2.61 5.00
C ALA A 19 0.79 2.54 6.37
N ASP A 20 0.10 3.62 6.72
CA ASP A 20 -0.93 3.60 7.74
C ASP A 20 -2.11 2.76 7.21
N ILE A 21 -2.60 1.84 8.04
CA ILE A 21 -3.69 0.91 7.69
C ILE A 21 -4.88 1.11 8.63
N GLY A 22 -6.07 0.69 8.22
CA GLY A 22 -7.27 0.86 9.03
C GLY A 22 -7.90 2.24 8.84
N ILE A 23 -7.72 2.86 7.66
CA ILE A 23 -8.32 4.15 7.34
C ILE A 23 -9.76 3.92 6.89
N SER A 24 -10.66 4.79 7.36
CA SER A 24 -12.09 4.69 7.04
C SER A 24 -12.36 4.81 5.53
N ARG A 25 -13.20 3.89 5.03
CA ARG A 25 -13.70 3.80 3.65
C ARG A 25 -15.17 3.43 3.67
N ASP A 26 -16.00 4.36 4.14
CA ASP A 26 -17.46 4.21 4.18
C ASP A 26 -18.07 3.91 2.80
N ASP A 27 -17.45 4.41 1.73
CA ASP A 27 -17.82 4.12 0.34
C ASP A 27 -17.58 2.65 -0.05
N VAL A 28 -16.53 2.04 0.48
CA VAL A 28 -16.28 0.59 0.34
C VAL A 28 -17.27 -0.18 1.20
N PHE A 29 -17.46 0.21 2.45
CA PHE A 29 -18.41 -0.46 3.34
C PHE A 29 -19.84 -0.46 2.78
N ALA A 30 -20.30 0.65 2.22
CA ALA A 30 -21.63 0.77 1.63
C ALA A 30 -21.91 -0.27 0.53
N ASN A 31 -20.88 -0.69 -0.21
CA ASN A 31 -20.98 -1.68 -1.28
C ASN A 31 -20.57 -3.11 -0.85
N TYR A 32 -19.80 -3.24 0.23
CA TYR A 32 -19.16 -4.49 0.65
C TYR A 32 -19.32 -4.80 2.15
N ALA A 33 -20.44 -4.38 2.76
CA ALA A 33 -20.69 -4.51 4.21
C ALA A 33 -20.55 -5.95 4.79
N ALA A 34 -20.70 -6.98 3.95
CA ALA A 34 -20.54 -8.37 4.36
C ALA A 34 -19.06 -8.79 4.54
N LEU A 35 -18.10 -8.03 4.01
CA LEU A 35 -16.68 -8.31 4.17
C LEU A 35 -16.16 -7.76 5.52
N PRO A 36 -15.55 -8.59 6.37
CA PRO A 36 -14.95 -8.13 7.60
C PRO A 36 -13.89 -7.06 7.34
N GLY A 37 -13.98 -5.94 8.04
CA GLY A 37 -13.03 -4.83 7.92
C GLY A 37 -13.28 -3.90 6.72
N ALA A 38 -14.37 -4.06 5.96
CA ALA A 38 -14.67 -3.20 4.81
C ALA A 38 -14.75 -1.70 5.14
N ALA A 39 -15.19 -1.34 6.35
CA ALA A 39 -15.20 0.06 6.80
C ALA A 39 -13.80 0.62 7.05
N GLU A 40 -12.83 -0.21 7.41
CA GLU A 40 -11.46 0.21 7.73
C GLU A 40 -10.46 -0.35 6.70
N SER A 41 -10.91 -0.52 5.46
CA SER A 41 -10.09 -1.14 4.40
C SER A 41 -9.09 -0.16 3.78
N GLY A 42 -9.13 1.12 4.15
CA GLY A 42 -8.25 2.14 3.62
C GLY A 42 -6.81 2.00 4.15
N TYR A 43 -5.88 2.46 3.33
CA TYR A 43 -4.48 2.60 3.68
C TYR A 43 -3.89 3.81 2.94
N GLU A 44 -2.88 4.42 3.53
CA GLU A 44 -2.18 5.58 2.96
C GLU A 44 -0.70 5.49 3.31
N GLY A 45 0.17 5.81 2.36
CA GLY A 45 1.59 5.93 2.63
C GLY A 45 2.23 7.02 1.80
N GLN A 46 3.35 7.54 2.29
CA GLN A 46 4.05 8.67 1.70
C GLN A 46 5.46 8.28 1.32
N VAL A 47 5.91 8.83 0.19
CA VAL A 47 7.28 8.70 -0.33
C VAL A 47 7.82 10.11 -0.54
N ASP A 48 8.92 10.45 0.13
CA ASP A 48 9.59 11.73 -0.08
C ASP A 48 10.41 11.67 -1.37
N SER A 49 9.92 12.29 -2.45
CA SER A 49 10.58 12.28 -3.75
C SER A 49 11.98 12.87 -3.73
N ARG A 50 12.31 13.72 -2.76
CA ARG A 50 13.64 14.34 -2.61
C ARG A 50 14.72 13.33 -2.21
N GLN A 51 14.32 12.16 -1.70
CA GLN A 51 15.21 11.06 -1.38
C GLN A 51 15.49 10.16 -2.60
N LEU A 52 14.78 10.37 -3.70
CA LEU A 52 14.93 9.63 -4.96
C LEU A 52 15.74 10.45 -5.95
N THR A 53 16.49 9.77 -6.82
CA THR A 53 17.20 10.42 -7.93
C THR A 53 16.20 10.92 -8.97
N ASN A 54 16.57 11.95 -9.75
CA ASN A 54 15.73 12.34 -10.88
C ASN A 54 15.77 11.24 -11.95
N GLY A 55 14.60 10.83 -12.43
CA GLY A 55 14.45 9.74 -13.40
C GLY A 55 13.28 8.81 -13.11
N ARG A 56 13.29 7.66 -13.78
CA ARG A 56 12.20 6.68 -13.74
C ARG A 56 12.39 5.72 -12.55
N HIS A 57 11.35 5.59 -11.74
CA HIS A 57 11.26 4.68 -10.61
C HIS A 57 10.04 3.78 -10.71
N THR A 58 10.13 2.60 -10.11
CA THR A 58 9.02 1.64 -10.01
C THR A 58 8.52 1.58 -8.57
N LEU A 59 7.23 1.88 -8.36
CA LEU A 59 6.56 1.71 -7.08
C LEU A 59 5.82 0.38 -7.03
N GLU A 60 5.94 -0.30 -5.90
CA GLU A 60 5.20 -1.51 -5.59
C GLU A 60 4.52 -1.36 -4.22
N VAL A 61 3.35 -1.98 -4.06
CA VAL A 61 2.64 -2.04 -2.79
C VAL A 61 2.51 -3.49 -2.38
N TRP A 62 3.14 -3.86 -1.28
CA TRP A 62 3.18 -5.22 -0.77
C TRP A 62 2.39 -5.34 0.52
N VAL A 63 1.48 -6.29 0.57
CA VAL A 63 0.65 -6.57 1.75
C VAL A 63 1.18 -7.82 2.44
N THR A 64 1.40 -7.72 3.75
CA THR A 64 1.68 -8.89 4.60
C THR A 64 0.48 -9.12 5.50
N ASN A 65 -0.06 -10.34 5.48
CA ASN A 65 -1.19 -10.71 6.32
C ASN A 65 -0.76 -11.26 7.70
N THR A 66 -1.72 -11.54 8.58
CA THR A 66 -1.43 -12.05 9.94
C THR A 66 -0.89 -13.48 9.98
N ALA A 67 -0.79 -14.18 8.84
CA ALA A 67 -0.08 -15.45 8.72
C ALA A 67 1.28 -15.31 8.00
N ASP A 68 1.79 -14.08 7.90
CA ASP A 68 3.06 -13.72 7.28
C ASP A 68 3.15 -14.04 5.77
N ALA A 69 2.02 -14.29 5.10
CA ALA A 69 1.99 -14.38 3.65
C ALA A 69 2.08 -12.98 3.03
N ARG A 70 2.94 -12.84 2.01
CA ARG A 70 3.20 -11.57 1.31
C ARG A 70 2.55 -11.59 -0.08
N THR A 71 1.86 -10.52 -0.45
CA THR A 71 1.17 -10.40 -1.75
C THR A 71 1.42 -9.02 -2.35
N LEU A 72 1.76 -8.97 -3.64
CA LEU A 72 1.79 -7.72 -4.40
C LEU A 72 0.34 -7.31 -4.72
N LEU A 73 -0.06 -6.10 -4.31
CA LEU A 73 -1.47 -5.69 -4.33
C LEU A 73 -1.99 -5.33 -5.74
N ALA A 74 -1.10 -4.94 -6.64
CA ALA A 74 -1.41 -4.57 -8.03
C ALA A 74 -0.14 -4.59 -8.91
N ASP A 75 -0.31 -4.40 -10.22
CA ASP A 75 0.81 -4.20 -11.13
C ASP A 75 1.67 -2.99 -10.69
N PRO A 76 3.01 -3.09 -10.71
CA PRO A 76 3.89 -2.00 -10.33
C PRO A 76 3.64 -0.73 -11.15
N VAL A 77 3.68 0.41 -10.49
CA VAL A 77 3.45 1.72 -11.10
C VAL A 77 4.79 2.37 -11.41
N THR A 78 4.97 2.84 -12.64
CA THR A 78 6.12 3.67 -12.99
C THR A 78 5.83 5.13 -12.71
N VAL A 79 6.75 5.81 -12.01
CA VAL A 79 6.74 7.27 -11.85
C VAL A 79 8.04 7.88 -12.36
N ASN A 80 7.98 9.15 -12.74
CA ASN A 80 9.17 9.93 -13.08
C ASN A 80 9.36 11.03 -12.04
N VAL A 81 10.48 11.00 -11.32
CA VAL A 81 10.86 12.01 -10.34
C VAL A 81 11.68 13.11 -11.03
N ASN A 82 11.33 14.36 -10.76
CA ASN A 82 12.04 15.55 -11.23
C ASN A 82 11.92 16.66 -10.17
N ASN A 83 12.78 16.61 -9.17
CA ASN A 83 12.89 17.61 -8.10
C ASN A 83 13.63 18.86 -8.56
#